data_AF-A0A973XEZ7-F1
#
_entry.id   AF-A0A973XEZ7-F1
#
_cell.length_a   1.000
_cell.length_b   1.000
_cell.length_c   1.000
_cell.angle_alpha   90.00
_cell.angle_beta   90.00
_cell.angle_gamma   90.00
#
_symmetry.space_group_name_H-M   'P 1'
#
loop_
_entity.id
_entity.type
_entity.pdbx_description
1 polymer ?
#
loop_
_entity_poly.entity_id
_entity_poly.type
_entity_poly.pdbx_seq_one_letter_code
_entity_poly.pdbx_strand_id
1 'polypeptide(L)' 'MSRTPAKVTQADVARALRAAMQTGAGSVLVRPDGTIEIMLTAGPAAAPPVDDLGPIVL' A
#
# COMPACT_ATOMS: atom_id res chain seq x y z
N MET A 1 0.94 -24.85 -21.22
CA MET A 1 1.23 -23.41 -21.09
C MET A 1 2.61 -23.23 -20.51
N SER A 2 3.51 -22.52 -21.19
CA SER A 2 4.84 -22.19 -20.67
C SER A 2 4.66 -21.30 -19.44
N ARG A 3 5.01 -21.82 -18.25
CA ARG A 3 4.95 -21.05 -17.01
C ARG A 3 6.22 -20.21 -16.92
N THR A 4 6.25 -19.07 -17.60
CA THR A 4 7.29 -18.06 -17.32
C THR A 4 7.15 -17.70 -15.85
N PRO A 5 8.20 -17.86 -15.02
CA PRO A 5 8.14 -17.46 -13.62
C PRO A 5 7.74 -16.00 -13.52
N ALA A 6 6.84 -15.68 -12.59
CA ALA A 6 6.50 -14.30 -12.32
C ALA A 6 7.75 -13.56 -11.82
N LYS A 7 7.97 -12.36 -12.36
CA LYS A 7 9.06 -11.49 -11.95
C LYS A 7 8.46 -10.33 -11.15
N VAL A 8 8.71 -10.33 -9.85
CA VAL A 8 8.35 -9.21 -8.96
C VAL A 8 9.59 -8.36 -8.77
N THR A 9 9.50 -7.07 -9.09
CA THR A 9 10.63 -6.14 -8.96
C THR A 9 10.61 -5.41 -7.63
N GLN A 10 11.74 -4.79 -7.26
CA GLN A 10 11.80 -3.90 -6.09
C GLN A 10 10.82 -2.72 -6.22
N ALA A 11 10.59 -2.22 -7.43
CA ALA A 11 9.64 -1.14 -7.68
C ALA A 11 8.19 -1.57 -7.41
N ASP A 12 7.83 -2.81 -7.73
CA ASP A 12 6.49 -3.35 -7.46
C ASP A 12 6.25 -3.51 -5.96
N VAL A 13 7.25 -4.04 -5.24
CA VAL A 13 7.20 -4.13 -3.76
C VAL A 13 7.07 -2.74 -3.14
N ALA A 14 7.87 -1.78 -3.58
CA ALA A 14 7.80 -0.41 -3.08
C ALA A 14 6.43 0.23 -3.34
N ARG A 15 5.84 0.01 -4.52
CA ARG A 15 4.49 0.49 -4.86
C ARG A 15 3.42 -0.14 -3.96
N ALA A 16 3.47 -1.45 -3.75
CA ALA A 16 2.51 -2.17 -2.92
C ALA A 16 2.57 -1.72 -1.45
N LEU A 17 3.77 -1.54 -0.90
CA LEU A 17 3.94 -1.05 0.47
C LEU A 17 3.39 0.36 0.66
N ARG A 18 3.62 1.27 -0.30
CA ARG A 18 3.06 2.63 -0.23
C ARG A 18 1.53 2.60 -0.24
N ALA A 19 0.93 1.78 -1.11
CA ALA A 19 -0.51 1.62 -1.15
C ALA A 19 -1.04 1.06 0.19
N ALA A 20 -0.40 0.00 0.70
CA ALA A 20 -0.75 -0.60 1.98
C ALA A 20 -0.70 0.40 3.15
N MET A 21 0.33 1.25 3.20
CA MET A 21 0.43 2.31 4.21
C MET A 21 -0.69 3.35 4.09
N GLN A 22 -1.03 3.76 2.86
CA GLN A 22 -2.10 4.74 2.62
C GLN A 22 -3.48 4.21 2.98
N THR A 23 -3.71 2.90 2.83
CA THR A 23 -5.00 2.26 3.10
C THR A 23 -5.12 1.69 4.51
N GLY A 24 -4.09 1.83 5.35
CA GLY A 24 -4.07 1.22 6.69
C GLY A 24 -4.11 -0.32 6.66
N ALA A 25 -3.42 -0.93 5.70
CA ALA A 25 -3.31 -2.37 5.61
C ALA A 25 -2.39 -2.95 6.69
N GLY A 26 -2.74 -4.12 7.23
CA GLY A 26 -1.92 -4.81 8.22
C GLY A 26 -0.84 -5.70 7.61
N SER A 27 -1.01 -6.13 6.36
CA SER A 27 -0.03 -6.96 5.67
C SER A 27 -0.12 -6.87 4.14
N VAL A 28 0.99 -7.24 3.50
CA VAL A 28 1.12 -7.44 2.06
C VAL A 28 1.66 -8.84 1.81
N LEU A 29 1.02 -9.60 0.94
CA LEU A 29 1.44 -10.95 0.55
C LEU A 29 1.79 -10.97 -0.95
N VAL A 30 2.98 -11.49 -1.27
CA VAL A 30 3.41 -11.72 -2.66
C VAL A 30 3.35 -13.22 -2.93
N ARG A 31 2.53 -13.64 -3.89
CA ARG A 31 2.38 -15.05 -4.28
C ARG A 31 3.42 -15.46 -5.33
N PRO A 32 3.73 -16.77 -5.46
CA PRO A 32 4.68 -17.27 -6.47
C PRO A 32 4.28 -17.00 -7.93
N ASP A 33 3.00 -16.70 -8.18
CA ASP A 33 2.47 -16.33 -9.50
C ASP A 33 2.55 -14.82 -9.80
N GLY A 34 3.12 -14.03 -8.89
CA GLY A 34 3.29 -12.58 -9.02
C GLY A 34 2.10 -11.76 -8.51
N THR A 35 1.05 -12.40 -8.00
CA THR A 35 -0.07 -11.69 -7.39
C THR A 35 0.39 -11.01 -6.10
N ILE A 36 0.04 -9.74 -5.94
CA ILE A 36 0.28 -8.98 -4.71
C ILE A 36 -1.06 -8.68 -4.04
N GLU A 37 -1.28 -9.23 -2.86
CA GLU A 37 -2.49 -9.03 -2.06
C GLU A 37 -2.21 -8.04 -0.93
N ILE A 38 -3.07 -7.04 -0.77
CA ILE A 38 -3.01 -6.05 0.31
C ILE A 38 -4.17 -6.34 1.26
N MET A 39 -3.86 -6.77 2.49
CA MET A 39 -4.87 -7.16 3.45
C MET A 39 -5.17 -5.99 4.40
N LEU A 40 -6.35 -5.40 4.22
CA LEU A 40 -6.83 -4.33 5.07
C LEU A 40 -7.12 -4.89 6.47
N THR A 41 -6.59 -4.24 7.49
CA THR A 41 -7.11 -4.43 8.85
C THR A 41 -8.43 -3.69 8.95
N ALA A 42 -9.49 -4.36 9.42
CA ALA A 42 -10.73 -3.69 9.79
C ALA A 42 -10.47 -2.79 11.00
N GLY A 43 -9.96 -1.59 10.74
CA GLY A 43 -9.72 -0.52 11.69
C GLY A 43 -10.09 0.81 11.03
N PRO A 44 -10.45 1.85 11.81
CA PRO A 44 -10.88 3.11 11.23
C PRO A 44 -9.81 3.63 10.29
N ALA A 45 -10.20 3.97 9.07
CA ALA A 45 -9.31 4.54 8.05
C ALA A 45 -8.47 5.64 8.69
N ALA A 46 -7.15 5.60 8.47
CA ALA A 46 -6.24 6.62 8.95
C ALA A 46 -6.81 7.99 8.56
N ALA A 47 -7.01 8.85 9.56
CA ALA A 47 -7.56 10.18 9.34
C ALA A 47 -6.73 10.91 8.27
N PRO A 48 -7.35 11.67 7.37
CA PRO A 48 -6.62 12.44 6.37
C PRO A 48 -5.58 13.33 7.08
N PRO A 49 -4.43 13.60 6.43
CA PRO A 49 -3.46 14.54 6.98
C PRO A 49 -4.20 15.84 7.29
N VAL A 50 -4.23 16.22 8.56
CA VAL A 50 -4.66 17.55 8.96
C VAL A 50 -3.60 18.51 8.43
N ASP A 51 -3.90 19.18 7.32
CA ASP A 51 -3.16 20.37 6.94
C ASP A 51 -3.36 21.38 8.07
N ASP A 52 -2.34 21.52 8.92
CA ASP A 52 -2.29 22.51 9.98
C ASP A 52 -2.16 23.89 9.32
N LEU A 53 -3.29 24.40 8.83
CA LEU A 53 -3.45 25.79 8.43
C LEU A 53 -3.43 26.63 9.71
N GLY A 54 -2.22 26.84 10.24
CA GLY A 54 -1.96 27.84 11.26
C GLY A 54 -2.58 29.19 10.85
N PRO A 55 -2.95 30.05 11.81
CA PRO A 55 -3.78 31.21 11.53
C PRO A 55 -3.14 32.11 10.47
N ILE A 56 -3.85 32.32 9.37
CA ILE A 56 -3.59 33.43 8.45
C ILE A 56 -3.93 34.70 9.23
N VAL A 57 -2.91 35.37 9.74
CA VAL A 57 -3.04 36.71 10.31
C VAL A 57 -3.24 37.67 9.14
N LEU A 58 -4.44 38.26 9.07
CA LEU A 58 -4.85 39.29 8.09
C LEU A 58 -4.21 40.64 8.42
#